data_AF-S7VD13-F1
#
_entry.id   AF-S7VD13-F1
#
_cell.length_a   1.000
_cell.length_b   1.000
_cell.length_c   1.000
_cell.angle_alpha   90.00
_cell.angle_beta   90.00
_cell.angle_gamma   90.00
#
_symmetry.space_group_name_H-M   'P 1'
#
loop_
_entity.id
_entity.type
_entity.pdbx_description
1 polymer ?
#
loop_
_entity_poly.entity_id
_entity_poly.type
_entity_poly.pdbx_seq_one_letter_code
_entity_poly.pdbx_strand_id
1 'polypeptide(L)'
;MGFLAFLVFNWHPAKIFMGDTGSLSVGFSLTVLVILFVDKTGLMAPWEGLKLNAPFSAGLAFLIVPVYDTVRIFIKRTMNGRSPLKPDKSHVHHFLIRMGLHHDQVSLVLVVVKLSFISIVFFGYSLSDHILLPTIAIIATVLGIWMDRKTLEKVKINCKNSPSVSGKNADRVKRRQNKRKPSIAKNMFSNNKINMN
;
A
#
# COMPACT_ATOMS: atom_id res chain seq x y z
N MET A 1 15.97 1.09 23.87
CA MET A 1 14.75 1.70 24.46
C MET A 1 14.03 2.69 23.53
N GLY A 2 14.72 3.57 22.80
CA GLY A 2 14.05 4.58 21.94
C GLY A 2 13.13 4.02 20.84
N PHE A 3 13.48 2.90 20.21
CA PHE A 3 12.67 2.28 19.14
C PHE A 3 11.33 1.71 19.62
N LEU A 4 11.32 1.06 20.79
CA LEU A 4 10.10 0.54 21.41
C LEU A 4 9.16 1.68 21.78
N ALA A 5 9.70 2.75 22.37
CA ALA A 5 8.94 3.97 22.65
C ALA A 5 8.37 4.56 21.35
N PHE A 6 9.18 4.69 20.30
CA PHE A 6 8.71 5.16 18.99
C PHE A 6 7.55 4.30 18.45
N LEU A 7 7.65 2.97 18.50
CA LEU A 7 6.57 2.08 18.04
C LEU A 7 5.25 2.32 18.80
N VAL A 8 5.31 2.47 20.12
CA VAL A 8 4.12 2.71 20.96
C VAL A 8 3.44 4.03 20.59
N PHE A 9 4.23 5.09 20.34
CA PHE A 9 3.69 6.40 19.93
C PHE A 9 3.33 6.50 18.45
N ASN A 10 3.87 5.62 17.61
CA ASN A 10 3.59 5.55 16.17
C ASN A 10 2.40 4.63 15.86
N TRP A 11 2.00 3.74 16.78
CA TRP A 11 0.82 2.90 16.62
C TRP A 11 -0.45 3.73 16.48
N HIS A 12 -1.41 3.24 15.70
CA HIS A 12 -2.61 4.00 15.38
C HIS A 12 -3.44 4.32 16.64
N PRO A 13 -3.88 5.59 16.83
CA PRO A 13 -3.60 6.79 16.02
C PRO A 13 -2.19 7.37 16.27
N ALA A 14 -1.41 7.55 15.20
CA ALA A 14 -0.02 7.95 15.27
C ALA A 14 0.15 9.37 15.86
N LYS A 15 0.94 9.49 16.94
CA LYS A 15 1.25 10.77 17.60
C LYS A 15 2.57 11.37 17.14
N ILE A 16 3.49 10.53 16.65
CA ILE A 16 4.82 10.91 16.19
C ILE A 16 5.08 10.23 14.84
N PHE A 17 5.55 11.01 13.87
CA PHE A 17 5.97 10.51 12.56
C PHE A 17 7.49 10.36 12.51
N MET A 18 7.96 9.34 11.80
CA MET A 18 9.39 9.02 11.70
C MET A 18 10.18 10.06 10.90
N GLY A 19 9.54 10.71 9.92
CA GLY A 19 10.20 11.52 8.90
C GLY A 19 11.10 10.72 7.97
N ASP A 20 11.65 11.39 6.96
CA ASP A 20 12.53 10.77 5.96
C ASP A 20 13.85 10.32 6.58
N THR A 21 14.49 11.19 7.38
CA THR A 21 15.77 10.89 8.05
C THR A 21 15.68 9.64 8.92
N GLY A 22 14.63 9.52 9.74
CA GLY A 22 14.43 8.35 10.60
C GLY A 22 14.26 7.08 9.77
N SER A 23 13.39 7.10 8.76
CA SER A 23 13.14 5.93 7.92
C SER A 23 14.40 5.44 7.18
N LEU A 24 15.23 6.37 6.68
CA LEU A 24 16.48 6.05 6.00
C LEU A 24 17.54 5.48 6.95
N SER A 25 17.75 6.08 8.13
CA SER A 25 18.70 5.56 9.11
C SER A 25 18.34 4.16 9.58
N VAL A 26 17.05 3.88 9.73
CA VAL A 26 16.55 2.56 10.13
C VAL A 26 16.69 1.54 9.01
N GLY A 27 16.36 1.93 7.76
CA GLY A 27 16.59 1.08 6.59
C GLY A 27 18.07 0.74 6.40
N PHE A 28 18.96 1.71 6.58
CA PHE A 28 20.41 1.50 6.52
C PHE A 28 20.89 0.53 7.61
N SER A 29 20.51 0.79 8.87
CA SER A 29 20.88 -0.08 10.00
C SER A 29 20.39 -1.51 9.82
N LEU A 30 19.15 -1.69 9.35
CA LEU A 30 18.57 -2.99 9.06
C LEU A 30 19.33 -3.71 7.94
N THR A 31 19.71 -3.00 6.89
CA THR A 31 20.46 -3.57 5.75
C THR A 31 21.85 -4.04 6.20
N VAL A 32 22.58 -3.23 6.98
CA VAL A 32 23.88 -3.62 7.55
C VAL A 32 23.74 -4.87 8.42
N LEU A 33 22.71 -4.92 9.27
CA LEU A 33 22.47 -6.08 10.13
C LEU A 33 22.17 -7.35 9.33
N VAL A 34 21.39 -7.24 8.24
CA VAL A 34 21.11 -8.36 7.34
C VAL A 34 22.38 -8.85 6.65
N ILE A 35 23.24 -7.94 6.15
CA ILE A 35 24.51 -8.33 5.51
C ILE A 35 25.40 -9.08 6.50
N LEU A 36 25.56 -8.56 7.72
CA LEU A 36 26.33 -9.24 8.78
C LEU A 36 25.74 -10.60 9.14
N PHE A 37 24.41 -10.72 9.17
CA PHE A 37 23.73 -11.99 9.40
C PHE A 37 24.03 -13.01 8.29
N VAL A 38 23.95 -12.60 7.03
CA VAL A 38 24.24 -13.47 5.88
C VAL A 38 25.69 -13.96 5.93
N ASP A 39 26.64 -13.06 6.18
CA ASP A 39 28.07 -13.36 6.26
C ASP A 39 28.38 -14.35 7.39
N LYS A 40 27.91 -14.06 8.61
CA LYS A 40 28.11 -14.93 9.77
C LYS A 40 27.48 -16.32 9.57
N THR A 41 26.28 -16.38 9.01
CA THR A 41 25.57 -17.64 8.80
C THR A 41 26.22 -18.48 7.68
N GLY A 42 26.74 -17.83 6.64
CA GLY A 42 27.45 -18.51 5.55
C GLY A 42 28.77 -19.15 5.99
N LEU A 43 29.50 -18.49 6.89
CA LEU A 43 30.80 -18.96 7.41
C LEU A 43 30.66 -19.96 8.57
N MET A 44 29.47 -20.09 9.15
CA MET A 44 29.21 -20.92 10.32
C MET A 44 29.45 -22.41 10.01
N ALA A 45 30.15 -23.10 10.91
CA ALA A 45 30.34 -24.54 10.75
C ALA A 45 29.05 -25.30 11.13
N PRO A 46 28.76 -26.49 10.55
CA PRO A 46 27.52 -27.22 10.82
C PRO A 46 27.29 -27.60 12.29
N TRP A 47 28.35 -27.63 13.09
CA TRP A 47 28.33 -28.01 14.50
C TRP A 47 28.19 -26.81 15.46
N GLU A 48 28.26 -25.57 14.96
CA GLU A 48 28.18 -24.36 15.79
C GLU A 48 26.73 -23.94 16.11
N GLY A 49 25.72 -24.64 15.56
CA GLY A 49 24.31 -24.37 15.79
C GLY A 49 23.43 -24.64 14.56
N LEU A 50 22.26 -23.99 14.49
CA LEU A 50 21.36 -24.09 13.34
C LEU A 50 21.96 -23.37 12.13
N LYS A 51 22.74 -24.09 11.32
CA LYS A 51 23.26 -23.60 10.06
C LYS A 51 22.14 -23.55 9.02
N LEU A 52 21.88 -22.35 8.49
CA LEU A 52 21.03 -22.15 7.31
C LEU A 52 21.89 -22.31 6.06
N ASN A 53 21.55 -23.27 5.20
CA ASN A 53 22.26 -23.51 3.93
C ASN A 53 21.91 -22.48 2.84
N ALA A 54 20.96 -21.58 3.13
CA ALA A 54 20.49 -20.52 2.25
C ALA A 54 20.50 -19.16 2.97
N PRO A 55 21.68 -18.65 3.39
CA PRO A 55 21.78 -17.43 4.17
C PRO A 55 21.27 -16.21 3.39
N PHE A 56 21.48 -16.14 2.07
CA PHE A 56 20.99 -15.03 1.25
C PHE A 56 19.46 -15.00 1.19
N SER A 57 18.82 -16.17 0.99
CA SER A 57 17.36 -16.30 1.01
C SER A 57 16.77 -15.89 2.35
N ALA A 58 17.44 -16.26 3.46
CA ALA A 58 17.04 -15.85 4.80
C ALA A 58 17.12 -14.33 4.99
N GLY A 59 18.23 -13.71 4.56
CA GLY A 59 18.39 -12.25 4.59
C GLY A 59 17.31 -11.53 3.76
N LEU A 60 17.03 -12.03 2.55
CA LEU A 60 16.00 -11.48 1.68
C LEU A 60 14.59 -11.61 2.28
N ALA A 61 14.29 -12.69 2.98
CA ALA A 61 13.00 -12.87 3.65
C ALA A 61 12.72 -11.79 4.70
N PHE A 62 13.74 -11.28 5.41
CA PHE A 62 13.58 -10.15 6.32
C PHE A 62 13.20 -8.84 5.62
N LEU A 63 13.64 -8.67 4.38
CA LEU A 63 13.44 -7.47 3.55
C LEU A 63 12.38 -7.68 2.46
N ILE A 64 11.63 -8.79 2.50
CA ILE A 64 10.77 -9.20 1.39
C ILE A 64 9.72 -8.17 1.04
N VAL A 65 9.08 -7.55 2.04
CA VAL A 65 8.01 -6.56 1.83
C VAL A 65 8.53 -5.29 1.12
N PRO A 66 9.54 -4.56 1.63
CA PRO A 66 10.05 -3.36 0.95
C PRO A 66 10.71 -3.67 -0.40
N VAL A 67 11.45 -4.79 -0.52
CA VAL A 67 12.08 -5.20 -1.78
C VAL A 67 11.02 -5.54 -2.83
N TYR A 68 10.02 -6.34 -2.45
CA TYR A 68 8.94 -6.71 -3.37
C TYR A 68 8.14 -5.49 -3.83
N ASP A 69 7.78 -4.59 -2.91
CA ASP A 69 6.97 -3.41 -3.24
C ASP A 69 7.70 -2.46 -4.21
N THR A 70 8.99 -2.22 -3.98
CA THR A 70 9.83 -1.41 -4.88
C THR A 70 10.00 -2.05 -6.26
N VAL A 71 10.34 -3.35 -6.31
CA VAL A 71 10.48 -4.10 -7.57
C VAL A 71 9.17 -4.13 -8.35
N ARG A 72 8.04 -4.40 -7.67
CA ARG A 72 6.72 -4.45 -8.30
C ARG A 72 6.35 -3.12 -8.94
N ILE A 73 6.52 -2.00 -8.23
CA ILE A 73 6.23 -0.67 -8.78
C ILE A 73 7.16 -0.37 -9.94
N PHE A 74 8.45 -0.68 -9.80
CA PHE A 74 9.44 -0.51 -10.85
C PHE A 74 9.01 -1.22 -12.15
N ILE A 75 8.72 -2.53 -12.09
CA ILE A 75 8.28 -3.33 -13.24
C ILE A 75 7.01 -2.75 -13.85
N LYS A 76 5.99 -2.48 -13.01
CA LYS A 76 4.69 -1.98 -13.48
C LYS A 76 4.82 -0.62 -14.19
N ARG A 77 5.73 0.25 -13.76
CA ARG A 77 5.95 1.56 -14.38
C ARG A 77 6.70 1.44 -15.70
N THR A 78 7.75 0.62 -15.73
CA THR A 78 8.52 0.34 -16.94
C THR A 78 7.64 -0.24 -18.03
N MET A 79 6.76 -1.20 -17.70
CA MET A 79 5.78 -1.76 -18.63
C MET A 79 4.77 -0.73 -19.17
N ASN A 80 4.47 0.32 -18.39
CA ASN A 80 3.57 1.39 -18.79
C ASN A 80 4.28 2.57 -19.47
N GLY A 81 5.57 2.44 -19.82
CA GLY A 81 6.37 3.50 -20.44
C GLY A 81 6.56 4.73 -19.56
N ARG A 82 6.34 4.63 -18.24
CA ARG A 82 6.48 5.74 -17.30
C ARG A 82 7.84 5.67 -16.61
N SER A 83 8.45 6.83 -16.38
CA SER A 83 9.72 6.90 -15.65
C SER A 83 9.59 6.23 -14.27
N PRO A 84 10.47 5.27 -13.95
CA PRO A 84 10.42 4.52 -12.69
C PRO A 84 10.80 5.36 -11.46
N LEU A 85 11.52 6.47 -11.65
CA LEU A 85 12.06 7.32 -10.58
C LEU A 85 11.14 8.47 -10.15
N LYS A 86 9.97 8.64 -10.78
CA LYS A 86 9.01 9.66 -10.35
C LYS A 86 8.24 9.16 -9.11
N PRO A 87 8.17 9.96 -8.01
CA PRO A 87 7.51 9.56 -6.78
C PRO A 87 6.04 9.18 -7.03
N ASP A 88 5.64 8.05 -6.47
CA ASP A 88 4.31 7.46 -6.64
C ASP A 88 3.73 7.08 -5.28
N LYS A 89 2.40 7.12 -5.15
CA LYS A 89 1.67 6.79 -3.92
C LYS A 89 0.99 5.42 -4.02
N SER A 90 1.54 4.53 -4.84
CA SER A 90 0.91 3.25 -5.24
C SER A 90 1.48 2.01 -4.53
N HIS A 91 2.10 2.21 -3.37
CA HIS A 91 2.59 1.14 -2.50
C HIS A 91 1.48 0.18 -2.08
N VAL A 92 1.87 -1.07 -1.83
CA VAL A 92 0.97 -2.17 -1.41
C VAL A 92 0.08 -1.75 -0.22
N HIS A 93 0.59 -0.97 0.73
CA HIS A 93 -0.18 -0.45 1.86
C HIS A 93 -1.38 0.41 1.42
N HIS A 94 -1.17 1.38 0.53
CA HIS A 94 -2.24 2.20 -0.02
C HIS A 94 -3.23 1.38 -0.85
N PHE A 95 -2.75 0.31 -1.49
CA PHE A 95 -3.60 -0.60 -2.25
C PHE A 95 -4.54 -1.40 -1.36
N LEU A 96 -4.04 -1.90 -0.21
CA LEU A 96 -4.84 -2.59 0.80
C LEU A 96 -5.88 -1.67 1.45
N ILE A 97 -5.51 -0.41 1.75
CA ILE A 97 -6.48 0.59 2.27
C ILE A 97 -7.59 0.85 1.25
N ARG A 98 -7.28 0.94 -0.05
CA ARG A 98 -8.30 1.10 -1.11
C ARG A 98 -9.27 -0.08 -1.22
N MET A 99 -8.93 -1.25 -0.68
CA MET A 99 -9.84 -2.40 -0.59
C MET A 99 -10.86 -2.31 0.56
N GLY A 100 -10.80 -1.25 1.37
CA GLY A 100 -11.67 -1.05 2.53
C GLY A 100 -11.12 -1.62 3.83
N LEU A 101 -9.83 -1.98 3.88
CA LEU A 101 -9.17 -2.37 5.13
C LEU A 101 -8.80 -1.13 5.95
N HIS A 102 -9.02 -1.23 7.26
CA HIS A 102 -8.52 -0.23 8.21
C HIS A 102 -6.99 -0.27 8.29
N HIS A 103 -6.37 0.86 8.63
CA HIS A 103 -4.90 1.01 8.68
C HIS A 103 -4.23 -0.11 9.49
N ASP A 104 -4.85 -0.48 10.61
CA ASP A 104 -4.36 -1.49 11.55
C ASP A 104 -4.40 -2.90 10.96
N GLN A 105 -5.48 -3.21 10.21
CA GLN A 105 -5.63 -4.50 9.54
C GLN A 105 -4.57 -4.66 8.44
N VAL A 106 -4.24 -3.59 7.73
CA VAL A 106 -3.21 -3.63 6.69
C VAL A 106 -1.84 -3.92 7.29
N SER A 107 -1.48 -3.23 8.37
CA SER A 107 -0.24 -3.46 9.10
C SER A 107 -0.14 -4.92 9.59
N LEU A 108 -1.22 -5.46 10.15
CA LEU A 108 -1.26 -6.85 10.61
C LEU A 108 -1.06 -7.84 9.44
N VAL A 109 -1.76 -7.64 8.31
CA VAL A 109 -1.60 -8.49 7.13
C VAL A 109 -0.16 -8.48 6.62
N LEU A 110 0.48 -7.31 6.56
CA LEU A 110 1.88 -7.20 6.13
C LEU A 110 2.83 -7.95 7.07
N VAL A 111 2.60 -7.87 8.39
CA VAL A 111 3.38 -8.63 9.38
C VAL A 111 3.18 -10.13 9.21
N VAL A 112 1.94 -10.60 9.04
CA VAL A 112 1.64 -12.03 8.83
C VAL A 112 2.30 -12.56 7.54
N VAL A 113 2.20 -11.81 6.44
CA VAL A 113 2.87 -12.19 5.18
C VAL A 113 4.38 -12.25 5.39
N LYS A 114 4.99 -11.25 6.01
CA LYS A 114 6.43 -11.27 6.32
C LYS A 114 6.82 -12.49 7.14
N LEU A 115 6.08 -12.79 8.22
CA LEU A 115 6.34 -13.95 9.07
C LEU A 115 6.20 -15.26 8.31
N SER A 116 5.23 -15.39 7.40
CA SER A 116 5.08 -16.60 6.58
C SER A 116 6.30 -16.87 5.69
N PHE A 117 6.89 -15.83 5.08
CA PHE A 117 8.12 -15.98 4.29
C PHE A 117 9.31 -16.39 5.16
N ILE A 118 9.44 -15.80 6.36
CA ILE A 118 10.48 -16.20 7.32
C ILE A 118 10.29 -17.66 7.75
N SER A 119 9.05 -18.09 8.00
CA SER A 119 8.74 -19.50 8.32
C SER A 119 9.13 -20.44 7.18
N ILE A 120 8.85 -20.09 5.91
CA ILE A 120 9.25 -20.90 4.76
C ILE A 120 10.78 -21.09 4.72
N VAL A 121 11.56 -20.03 4.95
CA VAL A 121 13.03 -20.15 5.01
C VAL A 121 13.46 -21.02 6.19
N PHE A 122 12.85 -20.83 7.35
CA PHE A 122 13.18 -21.60 8.55
C PHE A 122 12.91 -23.09 8.38
N PHE A 123 11.77 -23.48 7.79
CA PHE A 123 11.48 -24.89 7.48
C PHE A 123 12.33 -25.43 6.33
N GLY A 124 12.71 -24.57 5.39
CA GLY A 124 13.61 -24.88 4.28
C GLY A 124 15.10 -24.76 4.62
N TYR A 125 15.50 -24.77 5.89
CA TYR A 125 16.87 -24.45 6.31
C TYR A 125 17.97 -25.32 5.68
N SER A 126 17.62 -26.56 5.30
CA SER A 126 18.53 -27.50 4.67
C SER A 126 18.72 -27.28 3.17
N LEU A 127 17.80 -26.55 2.52
CA LEU A 127 17.83 -26.29 1.07
C LEU A 127 18.91 -25.26 0.74
N SER A 128 19.49 -25.39 -0.45
CA SER A 128 20.44 -24.41 -0.98
C SER A 128 19.75 -23.14 -1.47
N ASP A 129 20.47 -22.02 -1.48
CA ASP A 129 19.98 -20.73 -2.00
C ASP A 129 19.44 -20.83 -3.44
N HIS A 130 20.05 -21.67 -4.29
CA HIS A 130 19.60 -21.86 -5.68
C HIS A 130 18.17 -22.40 -5.83
N ILE A 131 17.65 -23.09 -4.81
CA ILE A 131 16.30 -23.64 -4.79
C ILE A 131 15.38 -22.68 -4.03
N LEU A 132 15.81 -22.24 -2.85
CA LEU A 132 14.96 -21.48 -1.95
C LEU A 132 14.66 -20.07 -2.47
N LEU A 133 15.66 -19.39 -3.05
CA LEU A 133 15.51 -18.05 -3.58
C LEU A 133 14.46 -17.96 -4.71
N PRO A 134 14.51 -18.78 -5.78
CA PRO A 134 13.47 -18.74 -6.81
C PRO A 134 12.10 -19.15 -6.27
N THR A 135 12.02 -20.11 -5.33
CA THR A 135 10.71 -20.44 -4.74
C THR A 135 10.08 -19.26 -4.00
N ILE A 136 10.85 -18.51 -3.22
CA ILE A 136 10.36 -17.29 -2.55
C ILE A 136 9.91 -16.24 -3.57
N ALA A 137 10.71 -16.02 -4.62
CA ALA A 137 10.38 -15.04 -5.66
C ALA A 137 9.09 -15.43 -6.42
N ILE A 138 8.91 -16.70 -6.75
CA ILE A 138 7.69 -17.22 -7.39
C ILE A 138 6.49 -17.06 -6.46
N ILE A 139 6.59 -17.44 -5.19
CA ILE A 139 5.48 -17.29 -4.23
C ILE A 139 5.11 -15.82 -4.07
N ALA A 140 6.09 -14.92 -3.93
CA ALA A 140 5.85 -13.49 -3.80
C ALA A 140 5.16 -12.88 -5.04
N THR A 141 5.59 -13.26 -6.24
CA THR A 141 4.98 -12.79 -7.49
C THR A 141 3.57 -13.33 -7.67
N VAL A 142 3.34 -14.62 -7.44
CA VAL A 142 2.00 -15.24 -7.51
C VAL A 142 1.05 -14.59 -6.50
N LEU A 143 1.48 -14.44 -5.25
CA LEU A 143 0.69 -13.81 -4.19
C LEU A 143 0.32 -12.38 -4.56
N GLY A 144 1.28 -11.58 -5.04
CA GLY A 144 0.99 -10.20 -5.39
C GLY A 144 0.12 -10.05 -6.65
N ILE A 145 0.26 -10.92 -7.66
CA ILE A 145 -0.67 -10.95 -8.80
C ILE A 145 -2.08 -11.32 -8.32
N TRP A 146 -2.20 -12.32 -7.45
CA TRP A 146 -3.49 -12.72 -6.88
C TRP A 146 -4.16 -11.58 -6.10
N MET A 147 -3.38 -10.88 -5.26
CA MET A 147 -3.84 -9.68 -4.56
C MET A 147 -4.30 -8.61 -5.54
N ASP A 148 -3.49 -8.29 -6.55
CA ASP A 148 -3.81 -7.30 -7.57
C ASP A 148 -5.13 -7.61 -8.30
N ARG A 149 -5.33 -8.87 -8.69
CA ARG A 149 -6.57 -9.31 -9.35
C ARG A 149 -7.79 -9.15 -8.44
N LYS A 150 -7.70 -9.64 -7.20
CA LYS A 150 -8.78 -9.50 -6.20
C LYS A 150 -9.13 -8.04 -5.92
N THR A 151 -8.13 -7.18 -5.87
CA THR A 151 -8.36 -5.74 -5.68
C THR A 151 -9.01 -5.10 -6.89
N LEU A 152 -8.57 -5.42 -8.11
CA LEU A 152 -9.20 -4.92 -9.33
C LEU A 152 -10.68 -5.36 -9.43
N GLU A 153 -11.00 -6.58 -9.02
CA GLU A 153 -12.39 -7.06 -8.93
C GLU A 153 -13.22 -6.25 -7.94
N LYS A 154 -12.73 -6.07 -6.70
CA LYS A 154 -13.44 -5.26 -5.68
C LYS A 154 -13.63 -3.81 -6.13
N VAL A 155 -12.60 -3.19 -6.73
CA VAL A 155 -12.68 -1.81 -7.22
C VAL A 155 -13.71 -1.70 -8.34
N LYS A 156 -13.74 -2.64 -9.29
CA LYS A 156 -14.76 -2.67 -10.35
C LYS A 156 -16.18 -2.79 -9.79
N ILE A 157 -16.38 -3.66 -8.80
CA ILE A 157 -17.69 -3.82 -8.13
C ILE A 157 -18.09 -2.51 -7.43
N ASN A 158 -17.18 -1.89 -6.67
CA ASN A 158 -17.45 -0.63 -5.99
C ASN A 158 -17.71 0.52 -6.98
N CYS A 159 -16.99 0.59 -8.10
CA CYS A 159 -17.26 1.57 -9.16
C CYS A 159 -18.62 1.34 -9.83
N LYS A 160 -19.01 0.07 -10.05
CA LYS A 160 -20.33 -0.29 -10.61
C LYS A 160 -21.47 0.08 -9.66
N ASN A 161 -21.26 -0.10 -8.35
CA ASN A 161 -22.24 0.21 -7.31
C ASN A 161 -22.22 1.70 -6.90
N SER A 162 -21.20 2.45 -7.32
CA SER A 162 -21.13 3.88 -7.08
C SER A 162 -22.08 4.61 -8.02
N PRO A 163 -23.05 5.39 -7.53
CA PRO A 163 -23.91 6.19 -8.39
C PRO A 163 -23.04 7.11 -9.25
N SER A 164 -23.30 7.15 -10.55
CA SER A 164 -22.49 7.90 -11.50
C SER A 164 -22.29 9.34 -11.01
N VAL A 165 -21.03 9.74 -10.89
CA VAL A 165 -20.66 11.11 -10.48
C VAL A 165 -21.21 12.13 -11.50
N SER A 166 -21.34 11.71 -12.76
CA SER A 166 -21.97 12.49 -13.83
C SER A 166 -23.45 12.80 -13.56
N GLY A 167 -24.25 11.80 -13.14
CA GLY A 167 -25.66 12.00 -12.78
C GLY A 167 -25.83 12.87 -11.53
N LYS A 168 -25.02 12.63 -10.48
CA LYS A 168 -25.07 13.43 -9.25
C LYS A 168 -24.71 14.90 -9.47
N ASN A 169 -23.74 15.20 -10.35
CA ASN A 169 -23.39 16.57 -10.69
C ASN A 169 -24.47 17.24 -11.54
N ALA A 170 -25.06 16.54 -12.51
CA ALA A 170 -26.19 17.05 -13.29
C ALA A 170 -27.39 17.39 -12.39
N ASP A 171 -27.74 16.51 -11.45
CA ASP A 171 -28.82 16.72 -10.48
C ASP A 171 -28.52 17.86 -9.49
N ARG A 172 -27.27 17.96 -9.04
CA ARG A 172 -26.82 19.03 -8.14
C ARG A 172 -26.81 20.39 -8.87
N VAL A 173 -26.44 20.43 -10.15
CA VAL A 173 -26.54 21.62 -11.02
C VAL A 173 -28.00 21.99 -11.27
N LYS A 174 -28.87 21.03 -11.61
CA LYS A 174 -30.32 21.25 -11.77
C LYS A 174 -30.96 21.82 -10.50
N ARG A 175 -30.65 21.25 -9.33
CA ARG A 175 -31.15 21.75 -8.03
C ARG A 175 -30.65 23.17 -7.72
N ARG A 176 -29.41 23.49 -8.07
CA ARG A 176 -28.87 24.86 -7.92
C ARG A 176 -29.52 25.86 -8.88
N GLN A 177 -29.80 25.46 -10.12
CA GLN A 177 -30.52 26.30 -11.09
C GLN A 177 -31.99 26.51 -10.68
N ASN A 178 -32.66 25.47 -10.18
CA ASN A 178 -34.06 25.57 -9.75
C ASN A 178 -34.22 26.43 -8.50
N LYS A 179 -33.24 26.41 -7.58
CA LYS A 179 -33.20 27.33 -6.41
C LYS A 179 -32.88 28.78 -6.78
N ARG A 180 -32.31 29.04 -7.96
CA ARG A 180 -31.91 30.40 -8.40
C ARG A 180 -32.94 31.09 -9.29
N LYS A 181 -34.01 30.42 -9.75
CA LYS A 181 -35.11 31.11 -10.44
C LYS A 181 -35.93 31.87 -9.38
N PRO A 182 -35.89 33.21 -9.33
CA PRO A 182 -36.86 33.95 -8.55
C PRO A 182 -38.20 33.74 -9.24
N SER A 183 -39.20 33.28 -8.49
CA SER A 183 -40.59 33.37 -8.92
C SER A 183 -40.97 34.85 -8.92
N ILE A 184 -40.61 35.58 -9.99
CA ILE A 184 -41.17 36.89 -10.25
C ILE A 184 -42.64 36.63 -10.55
N ALA A 185 -43.46 36.77 -9.50
CA ALA A 185 -44.90 36.70 -9.61
C ALA A 185 -45.34 37.70 -10.68
N LYS A 186 -45.97 37.18 -11.73
CA LYS A 186 -46.58 37.93 -12.85
C LYS A 186 -47.66 38.95 -12.41
N ASN A 187 -47.86 39.13 -11.11
CA ASN A 187 -48.90 39.98 -10.53
C ASN A 187 -48.41 41.40 -10.21
N MET A 188 -47.12 41.73 -10.37
CA MET A 188 -46.61 43.07 -10.05
C MET A 188 -46.78 44.10 -11.17
N PHE A 189 -47.17 43.70 -12.39
CA PHE A 189 -47.35 44.60 -13.54
C PHE A 189 -48.81 44.82 -13.95
N SER A 190 -49.80 44.31 -13.21
CA SER A 190 -51.22 44.44 -13.59
C SER A 190 -51.93 45.66 -13.01
N ASN A 191 -51.30 46.43 -12.11
CA ASN A 191 -52.03 47.45 -11.32
C ASN A 191 -51.65 48.91 -11.56
N ASN A 192 -50.98 49.24 -12.68
CA ASN A 192 -50.76 50.64 -13.05
C ASN A 192 -51.54 51.00 -14.32
N LYS A 193 -52.88 50.98 -14.19
CA LYS A 193 -53.75 51.76 -15.08
C LYS A 193 -53.82 53.18 -14.53
N ILE A 194 -53.01 54.05 -15.15
CA ILE A 194 -53.32 55.41 -15.59
C ILE A 194 -54.52 56.06 -14.86
N ASN A 195 -54.26 57.05 -14.03
CA ASN A 195 -55.25 58.07 -13.67
C ASN A 195 -54.70 59.42 -14.12
N MET A 196 -55.11 59.86 -15.31
CA MET A 196 -55.03 61.26 -15.74
C MET A 196 -56.41 61.86 -15.49
N ASN A 197 -56.47 62.77 -14.53
CA ASN A 197 -57.46 63.84 -14.42
C ASN A 197 -56.84 64.96 -13.59
#